data_AF-A0A8J7P0T4-F1
#
_entry.id   AF-A0A8J7P0T4-F1
#
_cell.length_a   1.000
_cell.length_b   1.000
_cell.length_c   1.000
_cell.angle_alpha   90.00
_cell.angle_beta   90.00
_cell.angle_gamma   90.00
#
_symmetry.space_group_name_H-M   'P 1'
#
loop_
_entity.id
_entity.type
_entity.pdbx_description
1 polymer ?
#
loop_
_entity_poly.entity_id
_entity_poly.type
_entity_poly.pdbx_seq_one_letter_code
_entity_poly.pdbx_strand_id
1 'polypeptide(L)'
;MWLSPTALQAHCRSWGLLLTVEDSLLQQEVTGVFSHRQAAAEEAGCASERGQWEQALALLTVAVRAGGEAAKPLHLRQRAACLARLGLHERAVSDLQLVVRSHAGSGQDPRAWAGDLCRRGHSLVLSSREESALEDFARALDLHRSQALACIEAGLGRARLAESFQQAALRHFGQQQLSEAWRLVDYGLRVDESHAELRRLKARIKREAAGSCIVN
;
A
#
# COMPACT_ATOMS: atom_id res chain seq x y z
N MET A 1 17.72 18.36 -62.86
CA MET A 1 16.36 18.92 -62.85
C MET A 1 15.63 18.24 -61.71
N TRP A 2 15.50 18.96 -60.59
CA TRP A 2 15.11 18.42 -59.29
C TRP A 2 13.59 18.25 -59.24
N LEU A 3 13.12 17.03 -58.99
CA LEU A 3 11.71 16.72 -58.76
C LEU A 3 11.33 17.16 -57.34
N SER A 4 10.18 17.82 -57.20
CA SER A 4 9.71 18.41 -55.94
C SER A 4 9.18 17.36 -54.94
N PRO A 5 9.32 17.59 -53.62
CA PRO A 5 8.90 16.64 -52.57
C PRO A 5 7.39 16.37 -52.48
N THR A 6 6.56 17.09 -53.25
CA THR A 6 5.11 16.91 -53.27
C THR A 6 4.63 15.81 -54.21
N ALA A 7 5.50 15.25 -55.06
CA ALA A 7 5.15 14.11 -55.92
C ALA A 7 5.26 12.74 -55.21
N LEU A 8 5.97 12.64 -54.08
CA LEU A 8 6.07 11.40 -53.30
C LEU A 8 4.92 11.23 -52.28
N GLN A 9 4.09 12.26 -52.10
CA GLN A 9 3.03 12.29 -51.10
C GLN A 9 1.62 12.03 -51.66
N ALA A 10 1.47 11.96 -52.99
CA ALA A 10 0.21 11.64 -53.65
C ALA A 10 0.02 10.16 -54.03
N HIS A 11 1.07 9.33 -53.89
CA HIS A 11 0.99 7.88 -54.14
C HIS A 11 0.98 7.03 -52.85
N CYS A 12 0.88 7.64 -51.67
CA CYS A 12 0.82 6.92 -50.39
C CYS A 12 -0.61 6.68 -49.87
N ARG A 13 -1.66 6.90 -50.68
CA ARG A 13 -3.07 6.73 -50.27
C ARG A 13 -3.88 5.69 -51.05
N SER A 14 -3.25 4.81 -51.83
CA SER A 14 -3.99 3.85 -52.67
C SER A 14 -3.69 2.36 -52.41
N TRP A 15 -2.57 1.98 -51.80
CA TRP A 15 -2.26 0.56 -51.54
C TRP A 15 -2.04 0.32 -50.06
N GLY A 16 -3.16 0.30 -49.32
CA GLY A 16 -3.21 0.01 -47.89
C GLY A 16 -2.87 -1.44 -47.54
N LEU A 17 -1.61 -1.86 -47.70
CA LEU A 17 -1.14 -3.20 -47.35
C LEU A 17 0.36 -3.28 -46.99
N LEU A 18 0.94 -2.24 -46.36
CA LEU A 18 2.31 -2.30 -45.80
C LEU A 18 2.43 -1.69 -44.39
N LEU A 19 1.35 -1.75 -43.60
CA LEU A 19 1.35 -1.48 -42.15
C LEU A 19 0.56 -2.52 -41.36
N THR A 20 0.35 -3.72 -41.91
CA THR A 20 -0.55 -4.70 -41.27
C THR A 20 0.16 -5.92 -40.72
N VAL A 21 1.36 -6.29 -41.20
CA VAL A 21 2.03 -7.50 -40.70
C VAL A 21 2.86 -7.21 -39.44
N GLU A 22 3.65 -6.14 -39.41
CA GLU A 22 4.38 -5.73 -38.20
C GLU A 22 3.42 -5.28 -37.09
N ASP A 23 2.36 -4.55 -37.43
CA ASP A 23 1.36 -4.08 -36.44
C ASP A 23 0.48 -5.24 -35.92
N SER A 24 0.18 -6.24 -36.77
CA SER A 24 -0.54 -7.46 -36.33
C SER A 24 0.33 -8.43 -35.53
N LEU A 25 1.62 -8.59 -35.85
CA LEU A 25 2.56 -9.38 -35.07
C LEU A 25 2.85 -8.71 -33.72
N LEU A 26 3.03 -7.39 -33.69
CA LEU A 26 3.13 -6.62 -32.46
C LEU A 26 1.82 -6.67 -31.67
N GLN A 27 0.65 -6.65 -32.30
CA GLN A 27 -0.63 -6.84 -31.60
C GLN A 27 -0.84 -8.28 -31.12
N GLN A 28 -0.36 -9.31 -31.84
CA GLN A 28 -0.38 -10.70 -31.38
C GLN A 28 0.61 -10.94 -30.23
N GLU A 29 1.80 -10.35 -30.27
CA GLU A 29 2.75 -10.39 -29.17
C GLU A 29 2.26 -9.59 -27.96
N VAL A 30 1.67 -8.42 -28.16
CA VAL A 30 1.09 -7.61 -27.05
C VAL A 30 -0.11 -8.31 -26.43
N THR A 31 -0.99 -8.93 -27.23
CA THR A 31 -2.15 -9.71 -26.73
C THR A 31 -1.72 -11.04 -26.11
N GLY A 32 -0.71 -11.72 -26.66
CA GLY A 32 -0.10 -12.92 -26.10
C GLY A 32 0.60 -12.64 -24.77
N VAL A 33 1.44 -11.61 -24.70
CA VAL A 33 2.08 -11.19 -23.45
C VAL A 33 1.03 -10.71 -22.44
N PHE A 34 -0.05 -10.05 -22.86
CA PHE A 34 -1.18 -9.69 -21.98
C PHE A 34 -1.90 -10.92 -21.43
N SER A 35 -2.21 -11.91 -22.27
CA SER A 35 -2.88 -13.14 -21.84
C SER A 35 -1.99 -14.00 -20.95
N HIS A 36 -0.69 -14.10 -21.21
CA HIS A 36 0.27 -14.79 -20.35
C HIS A 36 0.42 -14.14 -18.97
N ARG A 37 0.37 -12.80 -18.90
CA ARG A 37 0.41 -12.05 -17.64
C ARG A 37 -0.82 -12.29 -16.78
N GLN A 38 -2.00 -12.24 -17.40
CA GLN A 38 -3.25 -12.46 -16.71
C GLN A 38 -3.39 -13.92 -16.27
N ALA A 39 -2.99 -14.87 -17.11
CA ALA A 39 -2.90 -16.28 -16.74
C ALA A 39 -1.96 -16.52 -15.54
N ALA A 40 -0.79 -15.86 -15.51
CA ALA A 40 0.13 -15.96 -14.38
C ALA A 40 -0.46 -15.39 -13.07
N ALA A 41 -1.20 -14.28 -13.15
CA ALA A 41 -1.87 -13.70 -11.98
C ALA A 41 -3.04 -14.58 -11.47
N GLU A 42 -3.80 -15.17 -12.39
CA GLU A 42 -4.88 -16.11 -12.08
C GLU A 42 -4.34 -17.40 -11.45
N GLU A 43 -3.29 -17.98 -12.04
CA GLU A 43 -2.61 -19.16 -11.49
C GLU A 43 -2.02 -18.86 -10.11
N ALA A 44 -1.45 -17.67 -9.90
CA ALA A 44 -0.98 -17.25 -8.59
C ALA A 44 -2.11 -17.16 -7.55
N GLY A 45 -3.31 -16.74 -7.97
CA GLY A 45 -4.52 -16.77 -7.15
C GLY A 45 -4.84 -18.18 -6.69
N CYS A 46 -4.92 -19.14 -7.63
CA CYS A 46 -5.18 -20.54 -7.29
C CYS A 46 -4.07 -21.16 -6.43
N ALA A 47 -2.79 -20.83 -6.69
CA ALA A 47 -1.67 -21.27 -5.86
C ALA A 47 -1.77 -20.71 -4.43
N SER A 48 -2.17 -19.45 -4.28
CA SER A 48 -2.40 -18.82 -2.97
C SER A 48 -3.52 -19.50 -2.18
N GLU A 49 -4.63 -19.83 -2.84
CA GLU A 49 -5.75 -20.56 -2.22
C GLU A 49 -5.36 -21.96 -1.74
N ARG A 50 -4.42 -22.62 -2.45
CA ARG A 50 -3.85 -23.90 -2.05
C ARG A 50 -2.72 -23.78 -1.02
N GLY A 51 -2.38 -22.57 -0.58
CA GLY A 51 -1.28 -22.31 0.35
C GLY A 51 0.12 -22.49 -0.26
N GLN A 52 0.25 -22.54 -1.58
CA GLN A 52 1.50 -22.68 -2.32
C GLN A 52 2.17 -21.31 -2.50
N TRP A 53 2.55 -20.68 -1.39
CA TRP A 53 2.98 -19.27 -1.35
C TRP A 53 4.24 -18.97 -2.18
N GLU A 54 5.18 -19.91 -2.26
CA GLU A 54 6.40 -19.76 -3.07
C GLU A 54 6.10 -19.75 -4.57
N GLN A 55 5.24 -20.66 -5.03
CA GLN A 55 4.78 -20.70 -6.42
C GLN A 55 3.99 -19.43 -6.76
N ALA A 56 3.05 -19.03 -5.90
CA ALA A 56 2.29 -17.79 -6.07
C ALA A 56 3.23 -16.56 -6.16
N LEU A 57 4.26 -16.50 -5.31
CA LEU A 57 5.25 -15.43 -5.34
C LEU A 57 6.04 -15.39 -6.65
N ALA A 58 6.45 -16.54 -7.18
CA ALA A 58 7.16 -16.63 -8.45
C ALA A 58 6.30 -16.11 -9.60
N LEU A 59 5.06 -16.58 -9.71
CA LEU A 59 4.09 -16.16 -10.72
C LEU A 59 3.77 -14.66 -10.63
N LEU A 60 3.52 -14.15 -9.42
CA LEU A 60 3.27 -12.72 -9.21
C LEU A 60 4.49 -11.85 -9.51
N THR A 61 5.70 -12.38 -9.33
CA THR A 61 6.91 -11.65 -9.73
C THR A 61 6.99 -11.45 -11.24
N VAL A 62 6.58 -12.46 -12.02
CA VAL A 62 6.44 -12.34 -13.48
C VAL A 62 5.31 -11.35 -13.81
N ALA A 63 4.14 -11.49 -13.19
CA ALA A 63 2.99 -10.63 -13.44
C ALA A 63 3.25 -9.15 -13.12
N VAL A 64 4.04 -8.83 -12.08
CA VAL A 64 4.45 -7.45 -11.76
C VAL A 64 5.44 -6.89 -12.77
N ARG A 65 6.41 -7.71 -13.23
CA ARG A 65 7.44 -7.27 -14.18
C ARG A 65 6.87 -7.01 -15.56
N ALA A 66 5.95 -7.85 -15.98
CA ALA A 66 5.39 -7.79 -17.31
C ALA A 66 4.11 -6.91 -17.33
N GLY A 67 3.42 -6.71 -16.20
CA GLY A 67 2.17 -5.96 -16.09
C GLY A 67 2.25 -4.50 -16.55
N GLY A 68 1.18 -3.99 -17.18
CA GLY A 68 1.02 -2.56 -17.46
C GLY A 68 0.72 -1.75 -16.18
N GLU A 69 0.97 -0.45 -16.20
CA GLU A 69 0.86 0.42 -15.01
C GLU A 69 -0.53 0.39 -14.34
N ALA A 70 -1.60 0.13 -15.09
CA ALA A 70 -2.96 0.01 -14.55
C ALA A 70 -3.16 -1.23 -13.65
N ALA A 71 -2.61 -2.40 -14.03
CA ALA A 71 -2.78 -3.65 -13.29
C ALA A 71 -1.69 -3.86 -12.20
N LYS A 72 -0.59 -3.11 -12.30
CA LYS A 72 0.57 -3.24 -11.42
C LYS A 72 0.23 -3.10 -9.92
N PRO A 73 -0.62 -2.15 -9.46
CA PRO A 73 -0.99 -2.07 -8.05
C PRO A 73 -1.73 -3.31 -7.53
N LEU A 74 -2.54 -3.96 -8.37
CA LEU A 74 -3.24 -5.20 -8.01
C LEU A 74 -2.23 -6.34 -7.78
N HIS A 75 -1.33 -6.57 -8.73
CA HIS A 75 -0.32 -7.62 -8.62
C HIS A 75 0.64 -7.38 -7.45
N LEU A 76 1.01 -6.12 -7.19
CA LEU A 76 1.83 -5.75 -6.03
C LEU A 76 1.13 -6.06 -4.70
N ARG A 77 -0.19 -5.81 -4.58
CA ARG A 77 -0.95 -6.18 -3.38
C ARG A 77 -0.94 -7.70 -3.14
N GLN A 78 -1.19 -8.48 -4.19
CA GLN A 78 -1.18 -9.95 -4.12
C GLN A 78 0.23 -10.46 -3.76
N ARG A 79 1.27 -9.90 -4.38
CA ARG A 79 2.65 -10.29 -4.11
C ARG A 79 3.07 -9.95 -2.68
N ALA A 80 2.71 -8.77 -2.19
CA ALA A 80 2.93 -8.38 -0.80
C ALA A 80 2.24 -9.32 0.19
N ALA A 81 1.04 -9.80 -0.12
CA ALA A 81 0.35 -10.77 0.73
C ALA A 81 1.11 -12.10 0.80
N CYS A 82 1.60 -12.61 -0.33
CA CYS A 82 2.42 -13.83 -0.38
C CYS A 82 3.74 -13.65 0.39
N LEU A 83 4.41 -12.52 0.19
CA LEU A 83 5.65 -12.18 0.90
C LEU A 83 5.42 -12.12 2.42
N ALA A 84 4.34 -11.50 2.87
CA ALA A 84 4.00 -11.45 4.30
C ALA A 84 3.71 -12.85 4.88
N ARG A 85 3.06 -13.74 4.12
CA ARG A 85 2.84 -15.14 4.54
C ARG A 85 4.13 -15.94 4.66
N LEU A 86 5.14 -15.60 3.85
CA LEU A 86 6.47 -16.21 3.89
C LEU A 86 7.42 -15.52 4.89
N GLY A 87 6.94 -14.55 5.69
CA GLY A 87 7.77 -13.81 6.65
C GLY A 87 8.71 -12.78 6.02
N LEU A 88 8.59 -12.52 4.72
CA LEU A 88 9.45 -11.60 3.95
C LEU A 88 8.92 -10.15 4.03
N HIS A 89 8.82 -9.62 5.24
CA HIS A 89 8.08 -8.39 5.52
C HIS A 89 8.69 -7.13 4.89
N GLU A 90 10.02 -6.97 4.85
CA GLU A 90 10.65 -5.80 4.20
C GLU A 90 10.35 -5.74 2.68
N ARG A 91 10.28 -6.91 2.02
CA ARG A 91 9.89 -6.99 0.61
C ARG A 91 8.41 -6.67 0.44
N ALA A 92 7.54 -7.12 1.35
CA ALA A 92 6.13 -6.76 1.34
C ALA A 92 5.92 -5.25 1.53
N VAL A 93 6.70 -4.61 2.42
CA VAL A 93 6.69 -3.15 2.61
C VAL A 93 7.06 -2.42 1.32
N SER A 94 8.08 -2.90 0.60
CA SER A 94 8.52 -2.31 -0.67
C SER A 94 7.41 -2.32 -1.72
N ASP A 95 6.70 -3.45 -1.85
CA ASP A 95 5.56 -3.57 -2.78
C ASP A 95 4.41 -2.65 -2.37
N LEU A 96 4.06 -2.65 -1.08
CA LEU A 96 2.97 -1.83 -0.57
C LEU A 96 3.30 -0.34 -0.62
N GLN A 97 4.57 0.07 -0.53
CA GLN A 97 4.97 1.46 -0.72
C GLN A 97 4.70 1.95 -2.15
N LEU A 98 4.91 1.09 -3.16
CA LEU A 98 4.54 1.42 -4.54
C LEU A 98 3.02 1.56 -4.69
N VAL A 99 2.25 0.66 -4.08
CA VAL A 99 0.78 0.72 -4.05
C VAL A 99 0.30 2.01 -3.37
N VAL A 100 0.82 2.33 -2.17
CA VAL A 100 0.47 3.55 -1.42
C VAL A 100 0.78 4.82 -2.23
N ARG A 101 1.91 4.86 -2.94
CA ARG A 101 2.24 6.01 -3.82
C ARG A 101 1.24 6.17 -4.97
N SER A 102 0.71 5.06 -5.51
CA SER A 102 -0.25 5.12 -6.62
C SER A 102 -1.58 5.80 -6.24
N HIS A 103 -1.97 5.76 -4.97
CA HIS A 103 -3.17 6.45 -4.45
C HIS A 103 -3.03 7.98 -4.45
N ALA A 104 -1.82 8.50 -4.25
CA ALA A 104 -1.58 9.93 -4.03
C ALA A 104 -1.82 10.84 -5.25
N GLY A 105 -2.11 10.28 -6.43
CA GLY A 105 -2.31 11.04 -7.67
C GLY A 105 -3.57 10.71 -8.46
N SER A 106 -4.47 9.86 -7.93
CA SER A 106 -5.44 9.15 -8.77
C SER A 106 -6.90 9.23 -8.33
N GLY A 107 -7.25 10.06 -7.33
CA GLY A 107 -8.63 10.15 -6.83
C GLY A 107 -9.19 8.80 -6.36
N GLN A 108 -8.31 7.87 -5.97
CA GLN A 108 -8.65 6.50 -5.63
C GLN A 108 -9.49 6.39 -4.36
N ASP A 109 -10.22 5.28 -4.28
CA ASP A 109 -11.10 4.92 -3.16
C ASP A 109 -10.36 5.01 -1.81
N PRO A 110 -10.76 5.95 -0.91
CA PRO A 110 -10.17 6.11 0.42
C PRO A 110 -10.21 4.82 1.24
N ARG A 111 -11.20 3.95 1.00
CA ARG A 111 -11.30 2.65 1.65
C ARG A 111 -10.16 1.73 1.23
N ALA A 112 -9.88 1.62 -0.07
CA ALA A 112 -8.76 0.83 -0.59
C ALA A 112 -7.42 1.36 -0.08
N TRP A 113 -7.25 2.69 -0.05
CA TRP A 113 -6.02 3.31 0.47
C TRP A 113 -5.81 3.01 1.96
N ALA A 114 -6.84 3.16 2.80
CA ALA A 114 -6.77 2.79 4.21
C ALA A 114 -6.38 1.31 4.39
N GLY A 115 -6.93 0.42 3.56
CA GLY A 115 -6.56 -1.00 3.57
C GLY A 115 -5.09 -1.25 3.24
N ASP A 116 -4.55 -0.59 2.23
CA ASP A 116 -3.14 -0.74 1.83
C ASP A 116 -2.17 -0.16 2.87
N LEU A 117 -2.53 0.96 3.50
CA LEU A 117 -1.78 1.52 4.64
C LEU A 117 -1.76 0.54 5.81
N CYS A 118 -2.90 -0.06 6.20
CA CYS A 118 -2.93 -1.04 7.28
C CYS A 118 -2.07 -2.28 6.99
N ARG A 119 -2.07 -2.78 5.74
CA ARG A 119 -1.21 -3.91 5.33
C ARG A 119 0.27 -3.55 5.42
N ARG A 120 0.64 -2.32 5.04
CA ARG A 120 2.01 -1.84 5.11
C ARG A 120 2.43 -1.65 6.57
N GLY A 121 1.59 -1.01 7.38
CA GLY A 121 1.77 -0.86 8.82
C GLY A 121 1.98 -2.20 9.52
N HIS A 122 1.18 -3.21 9.20
CA HIS A 122 1.36 -4.56 9.76
C HIS A 122 2.74 -5.16 9.41
N SER A 123 3.17 -5.05 8.15
CA SER A 123 4.49 -5.55 7.72
C SER A 123 5.64 -4.74 8.33
N LEU A 124 5.45 -3.43 8.54
CA LEU A 124 6.41 -2.55 9.21
C LEU A 124 6.60 -2.95 10.69
N VAL A 125 5.52 -3.25 11.42
CA VAL A 125 5.61 -3.79 12.80
C VAL A 125 6.45 -5.07 12.83
N LEU A 126 6.19 -5.99 11.90
CA LEU A 126 6.91 -7.26 11.80
C LEU A 126 8.35 -7.13 11.29
N SER A 127 8.73 -5.95 10.79
CA SER A 127 10.10 -5.62 10.40
C SER A 127 10.77 -4.64 11.40
N SER A 128 10.23 -4.52 12.62
CA SER A 128 10.77 -3.65 13.69
C SER A 128 10.79 -2.15 13.34
N ARG A 129 9.93 -1.70 12.42
CA ARG A 129 9.79 -0.29 11.99
C ARG A 129 8.51 0.32 12.54
N GLU A 130 8.38 0.31 13.86
CA GLU A 130 7.12 0.58 14.56
C GLU A 130 6.62 2.02 14.39
N GLU A 131 7.50 3.03 14.40
CA GLU A 131 7.09 4.44 14.24
C GLU A 131 6.41 4.69 12.89
N SER A 132 7.04 4.23 11.80
CA SER A 132 6.43 4.29 10.47
C SER A 132 5.13 3.49 10.38
N ALA A 133 5.00 2.40 11.14
CA ALA A 133 3.77 1.62 11.19
C ALA A 133 2.63 2.41 11.85
N LEU A 134 2.90 3.08 12.97
CA LEU A 134 1.91 3.89 13.68
C LEU A 134 1.43 5.06 12.83
N GLU A 135 2.31 5.67 12.02
CA GLU A 135 1.93 6.68 11.03
C GLU A 135 0.97 6.12 9.98
N ASP A 136 1.23 4.91 9.46
CA ASP A 136 0.35 4.24 8.50
C ASP A 136 -1.03 3.95 9.10
N PHE A 137 -1.07 3.44 10.33
CA PHE A 137 -2.34 3.18 11.02
C PHE A 137 -3.10 4.47 11.33
N ALA A 138 -2.41 5.52 11.81
CA ALA A 138 -3.01 6.83 12.05
C ALA A 138 -3.65 7.40 10.78
N ARG A 139 -2.90 7.40 9.66
CA ARG A 139 -3.39 7.88 8.37
C ARG A 139 -4.54 7.03 7.83
N ALA A 140 -4.50 5.71 8.00
CA ALA A 140 -5.60 4.83 7.63
C ALA A 140 -6.88 5.13 8.43
N LEU A 141 -6.75 5.40 9.74
CA LEU A 141 -7.87 5.76 10.61
C LEU A 141 -8.50 7.10 10.23
N ASP A 142 -7.69 8.06 9.75
CA ASP A 142 -8.18 9.36 9.24
C ASP A 142 -8.86 9.23 7.88
N LEU A 143 -8.31 8.40 6.99
CA LEU A 143 -8.89 8.18 5.65
C LEU A 143 -10.21 7.43 5.72
N HIS A 144 -10.27 6.31 6.43
CA HIS A 144 -11.45 5.48 6.48
C HIS A 144 -11.48 4.57 7.72
N ARG A 145 -11.97 5.10 8.85
CA ARG A 145 -11.94 4.44 10.17
C ARG A 145 -12.45 2.99 10.18
N SER A 146 -13.64 2.70 9.65
CA SER A 146 -14.22 1.36 9.75
C SER A 146 -13.40 0.29 9.01
N GLN A 147 -12.93 0.62 7.81
CA GLN A 147 -12.00 -0.22 7.05
C GLN A 147 -10.66 -0.39 7.75
N ALA A 148 -10.08 0.67 8.32
CA ALA A 148 -8.85 0.59 9.08
C ALA A 148 -9.00 -0.37 10.27
N LEU A 149 -10.07 -0.22 11.05
CA LEU A 149 -10.37 -1.11 12.18
C LEU A 149 -10.57 -2.57 11.75
N ALA A 150 -11.27 -2.82 10.64
CA ALA A 150 -11.44 -4.16 10.10
C ALA A 150 -10.09 -4.80 9.69
N CYS A 151 -9.20 -4.03 9.05
CA CYS A 151 -7.87 -4.49 8.70
C CYS A 151 -6.98 -4.72 9.93
N ILE A 152 -7.08 -3.86 10.94
CA ILE A 152 -6.34 -3.99 12.21
C ILE A 152 -6.76 -5.27 12.92
N GLU A 153 -8.07 -5.53 13.00
CA GLU A 153 -8.63 -6.75 13.62
C GLU A 153 -8.16 -8.02 12.91
N ALA A 154 -8.16 -8.03 11.57
CA ALA A 154 -7.72 -9.17 10.78
C ALA A 154 -6.19 -9.39 10.78
N GLY A 155 -5.41 -8.43 11.29
CA GLY A 155 -3.95 -8.45 11.27
C GLY A 155 -3.35 -8.46 12.68
N LEU A 156 -2.96 -7.29 13.16
CA LEU A 156 -2.23 -7.13 14.43
C LEU A 156 -3.11 -7.36 15.67
N GLY A 157 -4.42 -7.12 15.55
CA GLY A 157 -5.37 -7.04 16.64
C GLY A 157 -5.43 -5.64 17.28
N ARG A 158 -6.62 -5.21 17.70
CA ARG A 158 -6.85 -3.87 18.27
C ARG A 158 -6.08 -3.64 19.57
N ALA A 159 -6.07 -4.61 20.48
CA ALA A 159 -5.37 -4.52 21.76
C ALA A 159 -3.87 -4.27 21.56
N ARG A 160 -3.22 -5.10 20.75
CA ARG A 160 -1.78 -4.99 20.46
C ARG A 160 -1.41 -3.66 19.79
N LEU A 161 -2.25 -3.17 18.86
CA LEU A 161 -2.01 -1.86 18.25
C LEU A 161 -2.19 -0.71 19.25
N ALA A 162 -3.19 -0.79 20.13
CA ALA A 162 -3.39 0.21 21.17
C ALA A 162 -2.22 0.25 22.18
N GLU A 163 -1.67 -0.90 22.55
CA GLU A 163 -0.44 -1.00 23.34
C GLU A 163 0.76 -0.36 22.62
N SER A 164 0.89 -0.57 21.30
CA SER A 164 1.95 0.05 20.49
C SER A 164 1.84 1.58 20.51
N PHE A 165 0.62 2.13 20.35
CA PHE A 165 0.35 3.56 20.51
C PHE A 165 0.67 4.06 21.93
N GLN A 166 0.33 3.29 22.97
CA GLN A 166 0.66 3.64 24.35
C GLN A 166 2.18 3.73 24.56
N GLN A 167 2.93 2.73 24.10
CA GLN A 167 4.38 2.69 24.26
C GLN A 167 5.04 3.87 23.54
N ALA A 168 4.63 4.17 22.31
CA ALA A 168 5.10 5.35 21.59
C ALA A 168 4.75 6.65 22.34
N ALA A 169 3.50 6.80 22.80
CA ALA A 169 3.08 7.98 23.54
C ALA A 169 3.88 8.19 24.83
N LEU A 170 4.21 7.12 25.56
CA LEU A 170 5.05 7.18 26.75
C LEU A 170 6.48 7.66 26.43
N ARG A 171 7.06 7.22 25.30
CA ARG A 171 8.37 7.68 24.84
C ARG A 171 8.37 9.18 24.57
N HIS A 172 7.39 9.68 23.81
CA HIS A 172 7.26 11.10 23.51
C HIS A 172 6.94 11.95 24.74
N PHE A 173 6.12 11.43 25.65
CA PHE A 173 5.83 12.08 26.92
C PHE A 173 7.08 12.24 27.79
N GLY A 174 7.91 11.20 27.90
CA GLY A 174 9.20 11.28 28.61
C GLY A 174 10.19 12.28 27.98
N GLN A 175 10.06 12.53 26.68
CA GLN A 175 10.84 13.53 25.94
C GLN A 175 10.23 14.93 25.96
N GLN A 176 9.18 15.18 26.77
CA GLN A 176 8.47 16.47 26.85
C GLN A 176 7.78 16.90 25.53
N GLN A 177 7.56 15.95 24.61
CA GLN A 177 6.85 16.19 23.36
C GLN A 177 5.34 15.97 23.55
N LEU A 178 4.71 16.85 24.33
CA LEU A 178 3.32 16.69 24.78
C LEU A 178 2.30 16.64 23.62
N SER A 179 2.54 17.40 22.55
CA SER A 179 1.68 17.40 21.35
C SER A 179 1.67 16.04 20.65
N GLU A 180 2.83 15.43 20.49
CA GLU A 180 2.99 14.13 19.84
C GLU A 180 2.48 13.00 20.73
N ALA A 181 2.78 13.04 22.02
CA ALA A 181 2.22 12.11 23.00
C ALA A 181 0.69 12.16 23.01
N TRP A 182 0.10 13.35 22.94
CA TRP A 182 -1.35 13.52 22.83
C TRP A 182 -1.91 12.90 21.56
N ARG A 183 -1.28 13.18 20.42
CA ARG A 183 -1.68 12.67 19.11
C ARG A 183 -1.75 11.14 19.12
N LEU A 184 -0.70 10.49 19.61
CA LEU A 184 -0.61 9.03 19.71
C LEU A 184 -1.66 8.45 20.66
N VAL A 185 -1.90 9.09 21.81
CA VAL A 185 -2.97 8.68 22.73
C VAL A 185 -4.35 8.77 22.08
N ASP A 186 -4.61 9.81 21.29
CA ASP A 186 -5.88 9.97 20.60
C ASP A 186 -6.12 8.87 19.57
N TYR A 187 -5.13 8.55 18.74
CA TYR A 187 -5.21 7.42 17.81
C TYR A 187 -5.35 6.08 18.53
N GLY A 188 -4.60 5.84 19.60
CA GLY A 188 -4.72 4.64 20.41
C GLY A 188 -6.15 4.44 20.95
N LEU A 189 -6.78 5.51 21.44
CA LEU A 189 -8.17 5.47 21.91
C LEU A 189 -9.20 5.34 20.77
N ARG A 190 -8.88 5.81 19.55
CA ARG A 190 -9.72 5.53 18.36
C ARG A 190 -9.66 4.05 17.96
N VAL A 191 -8.55 3.36 18.25
CA VAL A 191 -8.40 1.92 18.04
C VAL A 191 -9.11 1.14 19.14
N ASP A 192 -8.84 1.45 20.40
CA ASP A 192 -9.49 0.83 21.56
C ASP A 192 -9.89 1.89 22.57
N GLU A 193 -11.18 2.23 22.56
CA GLU A 193 -11.73 3.24 23.45
C GLU A 193 -11.63 2.79 24.91
N SER A 194 -11.68 1.48 25.20
CA SER A 194 -11.72 0.93 26.56
C SER A 194 -10.35 0.91 27.25
N HIS A 195 -9.26 1.17 26.52
CA HIS A 195 -7.90 1.02 26.98
C HIS A 195 -7.56 1.91 28.19
N ALA A 196 -7.42 1.30 29.38
CA ALA A 196 -7.28 2.03 30.64
C ALA A 196 -6.01 2.89 30.72
N GLU A 197 -4.87 2.36 30.29
CA GLU A 197 -3.58 3.08 30.37
C GLU A 197 -3.51 4.31 29.46
N LEU A 198 -4.05 4.22 28.23
CA LEU A 198 -4.16 5.37 27.33
C LEU A 198 -5.04 6.47 27.93
N ARG A 199 -6.15 6.12 28.60
CA ARG A 199 -7.00 7.11 29.30
C ARG A 199 -6.27 7.79 30.45
N ARG A 200 -5.53 7.02 31.26
CA ARG A 200 -4.69 7.55 32.34
C ARG A 200 -3.61 8.48 31.79
N LEU A 201 -2.94 8.08 30.71
CA LEU A 201 -1.91 8.88 30.06
C LEU A 201 -2.50 10.18 29.48
N LYS A 202 -3.68 10.14 28.84
CA LYS A 202 -4.39 11.35 28.36
C LYS A 202 -4.60 12.36 29.50
N ALA A 203 -5.05 11.89 30.67
CA ALA A 203 -5.27 12.73 31.84
C ALA A 203 -3.96 13.29 32.44
N ARG A 204 -2.85 12.55 32.37
CA ARG A 204 -1.51 13.04 32.78
C ARG A 204 -1.03 14.15 31.85
N ILE A 205 -1.09 13.95 30.54
CA ILE A 205 -0.69 14.95 29.53
C ILE A 205 -1.50 16.24 29.71
N LYS A 206 -2.82 16.16 29.92
CA LYS A 206 -3.67 17.35 30.21
C LYS A 206 -3.16 18.17 31.39
N ARG A 207 -2.81 17.51 32.50
CA ARG A 207 -2.35 18.17 33.73
C ARG A 207 -0.98 18.82 33.54
N GLU A 208 -0.07 18.14 32.86
CA GLU A 208 1.27 18.67 32.61
C GLU A 208 1.23 19.88 31.66
N ALA A 209 0.42 19.80 30.60
CA ALA A 209 0.19 20.94 29.70
C ALA A 209 -0.41 22.14 30.44
N ALA A 210 -1.38 21.93 31.35
CA ALA A 210 -1.96 23.00 32.15
C ALA A 210 -0.96 23.59 33.17
N GLY A 211 -0.13 22.74 33.80
CA GLY A 211 0.90 23.16 34.75
C GLY A 211 2.03 23.96 34.10
N SER A 212 2.44 23.59 32.88
CA SER A 212 3.46 24.32 32.11
C SER A 212 3.02 25.73 31.72
N CYS A 213 1.72 25.99 31.60
CA CYS A 213 1.18 27.33 31.28
C CYS A 213 1.12 28.27 32.49
N ILE A 214 1.22 27.74 33.72
CA ILE A 214 1.11 28.53 34.97
C ILE A 214 2.48 29.08 35.41
N VAL A 215 3.57 28.51 34.89
CA VAL A 215 4.96 28.79 35.34
C VAL A 215 5.70 29.77 34.40
N ASN A 216 5.06 30.26 33.34
CA ASN A 216 5.58 31.31 32.44
C ASN A 216 4.88 32.64 32.69
#